data_AF-A0A7S2EPK8-F1
#
_entry.id   AF-A0A7S2EPK8-F1
#
_cell.length_a   1.000
_cell.length_b   1.000
_cell.length_c   1.000
_cell.angle_alpha   90.00
_cell.angle_beta   90.00
_cell.angle_gamma   90.00
#
_symmetry.space_group_name_H-M   'P 1'
#
loop_
_entity.id
_entity.type
_entity.pdbx_description
1 polymer ?
#
loop_
_entity_poly.entity_id
_entity_poly.type
_entity_poly.pdbx_seq_one_letter_code
_entity_poly.pdbx_strand_id
1 'polypeptide(L)'
;NFLFIGSYRDNETDDTHPLTVQLQELKKKDVTIIDINVGCISKDDVNILISDTIRMQRHLTKSLSGIVYKKTGGNALFVSQFLQSLWDEGLLMYLLEYNTWQWDVDAVDTKELIDDVGVLMARKIRQLPIGCQYIIKLLACLGSTCDESILTLFMREGEDLTGGISAKERRWETEHINNFLMLDVAVDEGLLKKEGSNYIFAH
;
A
#
# COMPACT_ATOMS: atom_id res chain seq x y z
N ASN A 1 -2.55 35.10 -2.77
CA ASN A 1 -1.63 34.21 -3.51
C ASN A 1 -2.07 32.79 -3.27
N PHE A 2 -2.40 32.07 -4.33
CA PHE A 2 -2.78 30.66 -4.27
C PHE A 2 -1.63 29.83 -4.83
N LEU A 3 -1.32 28.71 -4.17
CA LEU A 3 -0.41 27.68 -4.65
C LEU A 3 -1.25 26.41 -4.83
N PHE A 4 -1.23 25.84 -6.03
CA PHE A 4 -1.89 24.57 -6.33
C PHE A 4 -0.81 23.49 -6.43
N ILE A 5 -1.03 22.40 -5.73
CA ILE A 5 -0.18 21.21 -5.77
C ILE A 5 -1.09 20.04 -6.11
N GLY A 6 -0.68 19.23 -7.07
CA GLY A 6 -1.38 18.04 -7.47
C GLY A 6 -0.41 17.00 -8.00
N SER A 7 -0.87 15.77 -8.07
CA SER A 7 -0.17 14.64 -8.68
C SER A 7 -1.11 13.98 -9.69
N TYR A 8 -0.55 13.52 -10.79
CA TYR A 8 -1.28 12.75 -11.79
C TYR A 8 -0.37 11.67 -12.34
N ARG A 9 -0.96 10.64 -12.94
CA ARG A 9 -0.22 9.59 -13.65
C ARG A 9 -0.09 9.99 -15.10
N ASP A 10 1.15 10.10 -15.56
CA ASP A 10 1.49 10.52 -16.92
C ASP A 10 0.97 9.54 -17.99
N ASN A 11 0.86 8.25 -17.65
CA ASN A 11 0.30 7.22 -18.53
C ASN A 11 -1.24 7.20 -18.61
N GLU A 12 -1.94 7.94 -17.76
CA GLU A 12 -3.41 8.04 -17.73
C GLU A 12 -3.91 9.40 -18.25
N THR A 13 -3.01 10.34 -18.53
CA THR A 13 -3.33 11.69 -19.03
C THR A 13 -2.79 11.90 -20.43
N ASP A 14 -3.60 11.58 -21.44
CA ASP A 14 -3.28 11.89 -22.83
C ASP A 14 -3.46 13.40 -23.15
N ASP A 15 -3.16 13.77 -24.39
CA ASP A 15 -3.28 15.16 -24.87
C ASP A 15 -4.72 15.71 -24.83
N THR A 16 -5.72 14.83 -24.76
CA THR A 16 -7.13 15.20 -24.69
C THR A 16 -7.68 15.25 -23.27
N HIS A 17 -6.90 14.78 -22.29
CA HIS A 17 -7.32 14.74 -20.90
C HIS A 17 -7.58 16.16 -20.36
N PRO A 18 -8.68 16.39 -19.61
CA PRO A 18 -9.05 17.72 -19.13
C PRO A 18 -7.95 18.45 -18.36
N LEU A 19 -7.14 17.71 -17.59
CA LEU A 19 -5.98 18.27 -16.89
C LEU A 19 -4.93 18.80 -17.86
N THR A 20 -4.56 18.02 -18.89
CA THR A 20 -3.56 18.40 -19.90
C THR A 20 -3.98 19.67 -20.62
N VAL A 21 -5.25 19.73 -21.04
CA VAL A 21 -5.82 20.92 -21.70
C VAL A 21 -5.78 22.14 -20.78
N GLN A 22 -6.17 22.00 -19.51
CA GLN A 22 -6.13 23.11 -18.55
C GLN A 22 -4.70 23.57 -18.26
N LEU A 23 -3.74 22.65 -18.09
CA LEU A 23 -2.34 23.01 -17.89
C LEU A 23 -1.78 23.76 -19.11
N GLN A 24 -2.13 23.36 -20.33
CA GLN A 24 -1.76 24.09 -21.54
C GLN A 24 -2.37 25.50 -21.58
N GLU A 25 -3.64 25.67 -21.22
CA GLU A 25 -4.29 26.98 -21.13
C GLU A 25 -3.66 27.89 -20.06
N LEU A 26 -3.25 27.32 -18.92
CA LEU A 26 -2.54 28.05 -17.88
C LEU A 26 -1.13 28.46 -18.34
N LYS A 27 -0.41 27.59 -19.06
CA LYS A 27 0.88 27.92 -19.69
C LYS A 27 0.72 29.09 -20.68
N LYS A 28 -0.36 29.13 -21.47
CA LYS A 28 -0.67 30.27 -22.38
C LYS A 28 -0.96 31.58 -21.66
N LYS A 29 -1.42 31.52 -20.41
CA LYS A 29 -1.69 32.69 -19.54
C LYS A 29 -0.48 33.10 -18.69
N ASP A 30 0.70 32.56 -18.98
CA ASP A 30 1.96 32.86 -18.30
C ASP A 30 1.93 32.49 -16.80
N VAL A 31 1.16 31.46 -16.44
CA VAL A 31 1.15 30.89 -15.09
C VAL A 31 2.34 29.94 -14.94
N THR A 32 3.18 30.16 -13.92
CA THR A 32 4.29 29.27 -13.59
C THR A 32 3.79 27.89 -13.19
N ILE A 33 4.16 26.86 -13.95
CA ILE A 33 3.89 25.46 -13.66
C ILE A 33 5.23 24.74 -13.50
N ILE A 34 5.39 24.01 -12.39
CA ILE A 34 6.59 23.22 -12.08
C ILE A 34 6.18 21.76 -12.15
N ASP A 35 6.67 21.07 -13.17
CA ASP A 35 6.46 19.63 -13.34
C ASP A 35 7.59 18.87 -12.63
N ILE A 36 7.26 18.04 -11.63
CA ILE A 36 8.20 17.20 -10.90
C ILE A 36 7.89 15.74 -11.23
N ASN A 37 8.75 15.10 -12.01
CA ASN A 37 8.63 13.67 -12.29
C ASN A 37 9.15 12.85 -11.09
N VAL A 38 8.28 12.03 -10.50
CA VAL A 38 8.63 11.14 -9.39
C VAL A 38 8.98 9.76 -9.97
N GLY A 39 10.26 9.56 -10.25
CA GLY A 39 10.78 8.28 -10.75
C GLY A 39 10.99 7.22 -9.66
N CYS A 40 11.51 6.06 -10.08
CA CYS A 40 11.97 5.04 -9.15
C CYS A 40 13.17 5.53 -8.32
N ILE A 41 13.26 5.07 -7.08
CA ILE A 41 14.34 5.37 -6.14
C ILE A 41 15.65 4.81 -6.70
N SER A 42 16.76 5.55 -6.58
CA SER A 42 18.07 5.08 -7.04
C SER A 42 18.59 3.90 -6.22
N LYS A 43 19.56 3.14 -6.74
CA LYS A 43 20.20 2.04 -6.00
C LYS A 43 20.83 2.51 -4.68
N ASP A 44 21.47 3.67 -4.71
CA ASP A 44 22.11 4.23 -3.51
C ASP A 44 21.07 4.69 -2.49
N ASP A 45 19.97 5.29 -2.95
CA ASP A 45 18.86 5.70 -2.07
C ASP A 45 18.11 4.50 -1.49
N VAL A 46 17.97 3.39 -2.23
CA VAL A 46 17.46 2.12 -1.67
C VAL A 46 18.39 1.61 -0.57
N ASN A 47 19.71 1.73 -0.74
CA ASN A 47 20.66 1.36 0.30
C ASN A 47 20.55 2.27 1.53
N ILE A 48 20.36 3.58 1.34
CA ILE A 48 20.13 4.54 2.43
C ILE A 48 18.85 4.15 3.17
N LEU A 49 17.74 3.99 2.45
CA LEU A 49 16.45 3.59 3.00
C LEU A 49 16.57 2.33 3.86
N ILE A 50 17.14 1.25 3.31
CA ILE A 50 17.30 -0.01 4.04
C ILE A 50 18.19 0.18 5.27
N SER A 51 19.33 0.85 5.12
CA SER A 51 20.27 1.08 6.22
C SER A 51 19.65 1.86 7.38
N ASP A 52 18.82 2.86 7.07
CA ASP A 52 18.11 3.67 8.05
C ASP A 52 16.97 2.88 8.70
N THR A 53 16.23 2.05 7.93
CA THR A 53 15.17 1.17 8.45
C THR A 53 15.70 0.15 9.46
N ILE A 54 16.78 -0.56 9.13
CA ILE A 54 17.34 -1.60 10.01
C ILE A 54 18.44 -1.08 10.95
N ARG A 55 18.71 0.24 10.91
CA ARG A 55 19.72 0.95 11.73
C ARG A 55 21.12 0.34 11.65
N MET A 56 21.55 -0.02 10.45
CA MET A 56 22.90 -0.54 10.18
C MET A 56 23.71 0.44 9.34
N GLN A 57 25.04 0.31 9.40
CA GLN A 57 25.91 1.14 8.56
C GLN A 57 25.73 0.78 7.08
N ARG A 58 25.62 1.80 6.22
CA ARG A 58 25.37 1.70 4.77
C ARG A 58 26.27 0.72 4.02
N HIS A 59 27.50 0.48 4.47
CA HIS A 59 28.40 -0.44 3.79
C HIS A 59 28.05 -1.91 4.07
N LEU A 60 27.44 -2.21 5.21
CA LEU A 60 27.00 -3.56 5.61
C LEU A 60 25.72 -3.98 4.89
N THR A 61 24.86 -3.02 4.52
CA THR A 61 23.56 -3.29 3.87
C THR A 61 23.66 -3.41 2.35
N LYS A 62 24.84 -3.21 1.74
CA LYS A 62 25.00 -3.20 0.28
C LYS A 62 24.61 -4.51 -0.40
N SER A 63 24.84 -5.65 0.25
CA SER A 63 24.48 -6.96 -0.29
C SER A 63 22.96 -7.11 -0.39
N LEU A 64 22.25 -6.79 0.69
CA LEU A 64 20.79 -6.78 0.72
C LEU A 64 20.19 -5.76 -0.24
N SER A 65 20.65 -4.50 -0.18
CA SER A 65 20.09 -3.43 -1.01
C SER A 65 20.32 -3.65 -2.50
N GLY A 66 21.42 -4.28 -2.88
CA GLY A 66 21.67 -4.69 -4.26
C GLY A 66 20.63 -5.67 -4.79
N ILE A 67 20.27 -6.68 -4.00
CA ILE A 67 19.25 -7.67 -4.37
C ILE A 67 17.86 -7.01 -4.39
N VAL A 68 17.52 -6.24 -3.36
CA VAL A 68 16.24 -5.51 -3.28
C VAL A 68 16.07 -4.60 -4.49
N TYR A 69 17.09 -3.82 -4.85
CA TYR A 69 17.04 -2.95 -6.03
C TYR A 69 16.89 -3.76 -7.33
N LYS A 70 17.66 -4.85 -7.50
CA LYS A 70 17.57 -5.75 -8.67
C LYS A 70 16.16 -6.32 -8.85
N LYS A 71 15.50 -6.70 -7.75
CA LYS A 71 14.15 -7.29 -7.78
C LYS A 71 13.07 -6.25 -8.04
N THR A 72 13.22 -5.05 -7.48
CA THR A 72 12.13 -4.06 -7.42
C THR A 72 12.26 -2.92 -8.43
N GLY A 73 13.40 -2.81 -9.11
CA GLY A 73 13.72 -1.69 -10.00
C GLY A 73 13.77 -0.33 -9.29
N GLY A 74 13.83 -0.30 -7.96
CA GLY A 74 13.75 0.93 -7.17
C GLY A 74 12.33 1.47 -6.99
N ASN A 75 11.29 0.73 -7.39
CA ASN A 75 9.91 1.13 -7.10
C ASN A 75 9.68 1.10 -5.59
N ALA A 76 9.37 2.25 -4.98
CA ALA A 76 9.26 2.41 -3.52
C ALA A 76 8.25 1.45 -2.87
N LEU A 77 7.11 1.21 -3.56
CA LEU A 77 6.11 0.26 -3.10
C LEU A 77 6.70 -1.15 -3.08
N PHE A 78 7.32 -1.59 -4.17
CA PHE A 78 7.92 -2.92 -4.24
C PHE A 78 9.12 -3.09 -3.31
N VAL A 79 9.90 -2.05 -3.05
CA VAL A 79 10.98 -2.07 -2.04
C VAL A 79 10.41 -2.37 -0.66
N SER A 80 9.42 -1.60 -0.20
CA SER A 80 8.80 -1.82 1.11
C SER A 80 8.14 -3.19 1.22
N GLN A 81 7.44 -3.63 0.17
CA GLN A 81 6.77 -4.93 0.14
C GLN A 81 7.73 -6.11 0.13
N PHE A 82 8.82 -6.00 -0.63
CA PHE A 82 9.83 -7.04 -0.66
C PHE A 82 10.50 -7.15 0.70
N LEU A 83 10.91 -6.04 1.32
CA LEU A 83 11.48 -6.03 2.67
C LEU A 83 10.53 -6.64 3.72
N GLN A 84 9.25 -6.27 3.69
CA GLN A 84 8.25 -6.86 4.58
C GLN A 84 8.15 -8.38 4.38
N SER A 85 8.12 -8.85 3.13
CA SER A 85 8.07 -10.28 2.85
C SER A 85 9.33 -11.05 3.28
N LEU A 86 10.50 -10.40 3.28
CA LEU A 86 11.72 -10.99 3.83
C LEU A 86 11.64 -11.12 5.35
N TRP A 87 11.05 -10.14 6.02
CA TRP A 87 10.83 -10.19 7.47
C TRP A 87 9.81 -11.29 7.84
N ASP A 88 8.65 -11.31 7.18
CA ASP A 88 7.57 -12.25 7.49
C ASP A 88 7.98 -13.72 7.28
N GLU A 89 8.85 -13.97 6.30
CA GLU A 89 9.38 -15.31 6.00
C GLU A 89 10.67 -15.63 6.74
N GLY A 90 11.16 -14.74 7.61
CA GLY A 90 12.38 -14.96 8.40
C GLY A 90 13.66 -14.97 7.56
N LEU A 91 13.65 -14.39 6.36
CA LEU A 91 14.83 -14.22 5.51
C LEU A 91 15.63 -12.97 5.89
N LEU A 92 14.98 -11.99 6.53
CA LEU A 92 15.59 -10.84 7.18
C LEU A 92 15.21 -10.88 8.66
N MET A 93 16.18 -11.09 9.55
CA MET A 93 15.91 -11.31 10.97
C MET A 93 16.82 -10.46 11.85
N TYR A 94 16.29 -10.04 13.00
CA TYR A 94 17.10 -9.44 14.06
C TYR A 94 17.54 -10.53 15.04
N LEU A 95 18.85 -10.77 15.13
CA LEU A 95 19.40 -11.73 16.08
C LEU A 95 19.79 -11.03 17.39
N LEU A 96 19.04 -11.32 18.45
CA LEU A 96 19.27 -10.76 19.79
C LEU A 96 20.65 -11.12 20.35
N GLU A 97 21.14 -12.34 20.08
CA GLU A 97 22.45 -12.82 20.56
C GLU A 97 23.61 -11.94 20.06
N TYR A 98 23.51 -11.45 18.82
CA TYR A 98 24.55 -10.63 18.17
C TYR A 98 24.19 -9.14 18.12
N ASN A 99 23.00 -8.77 18.61
CA ASN A 99 22.44 -7.42 18.54
C ASN A 99 22.54 -6.82 17.13
N THR A 100 22.22 -7.62 16.11
CA THR A 100 22.41 -7.24 14.70
C THR A 100 21.38 -7.91 13.79
N TRP A 101 21.19 -7.31 12.62
CA TRP A 101 20.37 -7.91 11.57
C TRP A 101 21.19 -8.90 10.75
N GLN A 102 20.57 -10.00 10.38
CA GLN A 102 21.13 -10.99 9.47
C GLN A 102 20.14 -11.33 8.37
N TRP A 103 20.70 -11.69 7.22
CA TRP A 103 19.98 -12.20 6.07
C TRP A 103 20.87 -13.18 5.32
N ASP A 104 20.24 -14.17 4.71
CA ASP A 104 20.91 -15.08 3.78
C ASP A 104 20.80 -14.49 2.37
N VAL A 105 21.95 -14.09 1.81
CA VAL A 105 22.03 -13.44 0.50
C VAL A 105 21.47 -14.33 -0.61
N ASP A 106 21.72 -15.64 -0.55
CA ASP A 106 21.29 -16.58 -1.59
C ASP A 106 19.78 -16.86 -1.47
N ALA A 107 19.28 -17.01 -0.25
CA ALA A 107 17.83 -17.16 -0.02
C ALA A 107 17.05 -15.90 -0.44
N VAL A 108 17.60 -14.70 -0.21
CA VAL A 108 16.98 -13.44 -0.62
C VAL A 108 17.01 -13.28 -2.15
N ASP A 109 18.10 -13.64 -2.84
CA ASP A 109 18.17 -13.53 -4.31
C ASP A 109 17.28 -14.56 -5.03
N THR A 110 17.05 -15.72 -4.43
CA THR A 110 16.15 -16.76 -4.99
C THR A 110 14.68 -16.45 -4.80
N LYS A 111 14.32 -15.59 -3.83
CA LYS A 111 12.94 -15.18 -3.60
C LYS A 111 12.33 -14.47 -4.82
N GLU A 112 11.13 -14.89 -5.22
CA GLU A 112 10.35 -14.23 -6.26
C GLU A 112 9.64 -12.98 -5.73
N LEU A 113 9.60 -11.94 -6.56
CA LEU A 113 8.80 -10.75 -6.32
C LEU A 113 7.50 -10.87 -7.12
N ILE A 114 6.38 -10.48 -6.51
CA ILE A 114 5.15 -10.23 -7.26
C ILE A 114 5.29 -8.85 -7.90
N ASP A 115 5.46 -8.81 -9.21
CA ASP A 115 5.73 -7.59 -10.00
C ASP A 115 4.46 -6.91 -10.55
N ASP A 116 3.28 -7.47 -10.27
CA ASP A 116 1.98 -6.88 -10.58
C ASP A 116 1.31 -6.29 -9.33
N VAL A 117 1.03 -4.99 -9.35
CA VAL A 117 0.41 -4.26 -8.22
C VAL A 117 -1.00 -4.80 -7.92
N GLY A 118 -1.79 -5.13 -8.94
CA GLY A 118 -3.13 -5.69 -8.77
C GLY A 118 -3.09 -7.06 -8.10
N VAL A 119 -2.16 -7.94 -8.52
CA VAL A 119 -1.95 -9.26 -7.91
C VAL A 119 -1.47 -9.12 -6.46
N LEU A 120 -0.56 -8.18 -6.20
CA LEU A 120 -0.09 -7.85 -4.86
C LEU A 120 -1.24 -7.40 -3.95
N MET A 121 -2.06 -6.44 -4.38
CA MET A 121 -3.21 -5.95 -3.60
C MET A 121 -4.24 -7.05 -3.37
N ALA A 122 -4.53 -7.85 -4.39
CA ALA A 122 -5.42 -9.00 -4.25
C ALA A 122 -4.89 -10.03 -3.24
N ARG A 123 -3.57 -10.25 -3.19
CA ARG A 123 -2.95 -11.13 -2.18
C ARG A 123 -3.11 -10.58 -0.77
N LYS A 124 -2.81 -9.29 -0.55
CA LYS A 124 -2.99 -8.65 0.75
C LYS A 124 -4.43 -8.74 1.24
N ILE A 125 -5.38 -8.39 0.38
CA ILE A 125 -6.80 -8.47 0.71
C ILE A 125 -7.18 -9.91 1.10
N ARG A 126 -6.73 -10.92 0.35
CA ARG A 126 -7.02 -12.34 0.68
C ARG A 126 -6.43 -12.81 2.01
N GLN A 127 -5.37 -12.17 2.52
CA GLN A 127 -4.76 -12.50 3.80
C GLN A 127 -5.50 -11.86 4.99
N LEU A 128 -6.35 -10.86 4.75
CA LEU A 128 -7.14 -10.22 5.81
C LEU A 128 -8.23 -11.15 6.37
N PRO A 129 -8.69 -10.91 7.61
CA PRO A 129 -9.88 -11.55 8.14
C PRO A 129 -11.08 -11.40 7.20
N ILE A 130 -11.91 -12.43 7.08
CA ILE A 130 -12.99 -12.47 6.09
C ILE A 130 -13.99 -11.30 6.27
N GLY A 131 -14.27 -10.91 7.51
CA GLY A 131 -15.06 -9.72 7.81
C GLY A 131 -14.46 -8.46 7.21
N CYS A 132 -13.14 -8.25 7.36
CA CYS A 132 -12.44 -7.12 6.75
C CYS A 132 -12.50 -7.16 5.21
N GLN A 133 -12.34 -8.34 4.60
CA GLN A 133 -12.48 -8.50 3.15
C GLN A 133 -13.86 -8.08 2.63
N TYR A 134 -14.92 -8.40 3.37
CA TYR A 134 -16.28 -8.02 3.01
C TYR A 134 -16.46 -6.50 3.08
N ILE A 135 -15.98 -5.86 4.15
CA ILE A 135 -16.09 -4.42 4.33
C ILE A 135 -15.30 -3.66 3.25
N ILE A 136 -14.10 -4.14 2.89
CA ILE A 136 -13.30 -3.55 1.79
C ILE A 136 -14.04 -3.63 0.44
N LYS A 137 -14.75 -4.74 0.17
CA LYS A 137 -15.57 -4.85 -1.05
C LYS A 137 -16.72 -3.85 -1.07
N LEU A 138 -17.39 -3.64 0.06
CA LEU A 138 -18.44 -2.63 0.19
C LEU A 138 -17.86 -1.23 -0.02
N LEU A 139 -16.72 -0.93 0.60
CA LEU A 139 -15.99 0.34 0.42
C LEU A 139 -15.69 0.62 -1.06
N ALA A 140 -15.20 -0.39 -1.79
CA ALA A 140 -14.88 -0.25 -3.21
C ALA A 140 -16.09 0.15 -4.08
N CYS A 141 -17.31 -0.21 -3.66
CA CYS A 141 -18.55 0.20 -4.33
C CYS A 141 -18.96 1.66 -4.03
N LEU A 142 -18.52 2.22 -2.89
CA LEU A 142 -18.89 3.56 -2.42
C LEU A 142 -17.94 4.66 -2.92
N GLY A 143 -16.76 4.29 -3.42
CA GLY A 143 -15.76 5.20 -3.98
C GLY A 143 -14.42 5.16 -3.25
N SER A 144 -13.57 6.15 -3.51
CA SER A 144 -12.21 6.22 -2.95
C SER A 144 -12.15 6.58 -1.46
N THR A 145 -13.23 7.14 -0.92
CA THR A 145 -13.34 7.63 0.46
C THR A 145 -14.71 7.28 1.03
N CYS A 146 -14.78 6.83 2.27
CA CYS A 146 -16.04 6.53 2.94
C CYS A 146 -15.99 6.89 4.43
N ASP A 147 -17.06 7.52 4.92
CA ASP A 147 -17.22 7.86 6.32
C ASP A 147 -17.69 6.65 7.15
N GLU A 148 -17.18 6.56 8.37
CA GLU A 148 -17.50 5.52 9.35
C GLU A 148 -19.00 5.34 9.60
N SER A 149 -19.78 6.44 9.57
CA SER A 149 -21.23 6.40 9.75
C SER A 149 -21.96 5.71 8.58
N ILE A 150 -21.49 5.90 7.34
CA ILE A 150 -22.04 5.26 6.15
C ILE A 150 -21.75 3.75 6.21
N LEU A 151 -20.52 3.39 6.58
CA LEU A 151 -20.15 2.00 6.82
C LEU A 151 -21.03 1.32 7.87
N THR A 152 -21.30 2.01 8.98
CA THR A 152 -22.18 1.51 10.05
C THR A 152 -23.60 1.26 9.54
N LEU A 153 -24.12 2.15 8.68
CA LEU A 153 -25.45 2.00 8.09
C LEU A 153 -25.55 0.75 7.20
N PHE A 154 -24.59 0.56 6.29
CA PHE A 154 -24.57 -0.61 5.40
C PHE A 154 -24.32 -1.93 6.13
N MET A 155 -23.55 -1.91 7.23
CA MET A 155 -23.37 -3.11 8.05
C MET A 155 -24.65 -3.49 8.80
N ARG A 156 -25.45 -2.49 9.21
CA ARG A 156 -26.72 -2.72 9.91
C ARG A 156 -27.83 -3.23 8.99
N GLU A 157 -27.87 -2.79 7.73
CA GLU A 157 -28.81 -3.30 6.72
C GLU A 157 -28.30 -4.58 6.02
N GLY A 158 -26.98 -4.82 6.04
CA GLY A 158 -26.36 -6.01 5.48
C GLY A 158 -26.72 -7.31 6.20
N GLU A 159 -27.21 -7.25 7.45
CA GLU A 159 -27.74 -8.40 8.19
C GLU A 159 -28.94 -9.06 7.47
N ASP A 160 -29.74 -8.30 6.71
CA ASP A 160 -30.91 -8.80 5.97
C ASP A 160 -30.57 -9.31 4.55
N LEU A 161 -29.40 -8.98 4.01
CA LEU A 161 -29.00 -9.29 2.61
C LEU A 161 -28.15 -10.57 2.47
N THR A 162 -27.74 -11.21 3.57
CA THR A 162 -26.84 -12.40 3.55
C THR A 162 -27.53 -13.73 3.27
N GLY A 163 -28.75 -13.74 2.73
CA GLY A 163 -29.49 -14.97 2.35
C GLY A 163 -28.77 -15.90 1.35
N GLY A 164 -27.65 -15.46 0.75
CA GLY A 164 -26.80 -16.26 -0.14
C GLY A 164 -25.42 -16.63 0.40
N ILE A 165 -25.06 -16.25 1.63
CA ILE A 165 -23.74 -16.51 2.20
C ILE A 165 -23.76 -17.85 2.97
N SER A 166 -22.76 -18.70 2.73
CA SER A 166 -22.73 -20.10 3.18
C SER A 166 -22.79 -20.19 4.71
N ALA A 167 -23.39 -21.25 5.26
CA ALA A 167 -23.52 -21.46 6.71
C ALA A 167 -22.19 -21.44 7.51
N LYS A 168 -21.04 -21.52 6.82
CA LYS A 168 -19.69 -21.40 7.39
C LYS A 168 -19.28 -19.95 7.72
N GLU A 169 -19.92 -18.99 7.07
CA GLU A 169 -19.67 -17.54 7.14
C GLU A 169 -20.63 -16.85 8.14
N ARG A 170 -21.73 -17.50 8.52
CA ARG A 170 -22.66 -17.02 9.58
C ARG A 170 -22.07 -17.01 10.99
N ARG A 171 -20.85 -17.53 11.18
CA ARG A 171 -20.20 -17.62 12.50
C ARG A 171 -19.62 -16.29 12.99
N TRP A 172 -19.64 -15.23 12.17
CA TRP A 172 -19.17 -13.90 12.58
C TRP A 172 -20.16 -13.12 13.44
N GLU A 173 -21.43 -13.53 13.48
CA GLU A 173 -22.49 -12.82 14.21
C GLU A 173 -22.39 -12.94 15.73
N THR A 174 -21.62 -13.90 16.27
CA THR A 174 -21.65 -14.21 17.71
C THR A 174 -20.48 -13.63 18.51
N GLU A 175 -19.41 -13.18 17.86
CA GLU A 175 -18.32 -12.46 18.53
C GLU A 175 -18.35 -11.00 18.07
N HIS A 176 -18.90 -10.13 18.92
CA HIS A 176 -18.79 -8.67 18.84
C HIS A 176 -17.31 -8.23 18.87
N ILE A 177 -16.57 -8.47 17.80
CA ILE A 177 -15.30 -7.81 17.54
C ILE A 177 -15.70 -6.52 16.84
N ASN A 178 -15.52 -5.38 17.53
CA ASN A 178 -15.76 -4.05 16.98
C ASN A 178 -15.33 -4.00 15.50
N ASN A 179 -16.27 -3.87 14.57
CA ASN A 179 -16.01 -3.91 13.13
C ASN A 179 -14.97 -2.87 12.68
N PHE A 180 -14.81 -1.78 13.44
CA PHE A 180 -13.77 -0.77 13.21
C PHE A 180 -12.36 -1.29 13.51
N LEU A 181 -12.20 -2.14 14.53
CA LEU A 181 -10.94 -2.82 14.82
C LEU A 181 -10.51 -3.75 13.67
N MET A 182 -11.46 -4.19 12.83
CA MET A 182 -11.14 -5.02 11.65
C MET A 182 -10.61 -4.19 10.48
N LEU A 183 -11.03 -2.93 10.34
CA LEU A 183 -10.48 -2.03 9.30
C LEU A 183 -9.12 -1.46 9.69
N ASP A 184 -8.81 -1.37 10.99
CA ASP A 184 -7.48 -1.00 11.46
C ASP A 184 -6.42 -1.97 10.91
N VAL A 185 -6.73 -3.27 10.79
CA VAL A 185 -5.82 -4.25 10.14
C VAL A 185 -5.56 -3.90 8.67
N ALA A 186 -6.57 -3.42 7.93
CA ALA A 186 -6.39 -2.97 6.55
C ALA A 186 -5.61 -1.65 6.45
N VAL A 187 -5.68 -0.81 7.49
CA VAL A 187 -4.85 0.39 7.62
C VAL A 187 -3.39 0.00 7.88
N ASP A 188 -3.15 -0.94 8.80
CA ASP A 188 -1.82 -1.47 9.11
C ASP A 188 -1.17 -2.15 7.91
N GLU A 189 -1.95 -2.89 7.11
CA GLU A 189 -1.50 -3.50 5.84
C GLU A 189 -1.28 -2.48 4.71
N GLY A 190 -1.58 -1.20 4.95
CA GLY A 190 -1.43 -0.10 4.00
C GLY A 190 -2.38 -0.20 2.79
N LEU A 191 -3.53 -0.86 2.96
CA LEU A 191 -4.61 -0.90 1.96
C LEU A 191 -5.54 0.30 2.14
N LEU A 192 -5.75 0.72 3.38
CA LEU A 192 -6.54 1.89 3.74
C LEU A 192 -5.71 2.91 4.51
N LYS A 193 -6.18 4.15 4.52
CA LYS A 193 -5.74 5.21 5.43
C LYS A 193 -6.96 5.70 6.21
N LYS A 194 -6.76 6.03 7.48
CA LYS A 194 -7.80 6.63 8.32
C LYS A 194 -7.50 8.11 8.52
N GLU A 195 -8.40 8.97 8.06
CA GLU A 195 -8.34 10.43 8.25
C GLU A 195 -9.60 10.90 8.98
N GLY A 196 -9.49 11.10 10.30
CA GLY A 196 -10.65 11.38 11.14
C GLY A 196 -11.62 10.19 11.16
N SER A 197 -12.85 10.42 10.70
CA SER A 197 -13.89 9.39 10.53
C SER A 197 -13.89 8.74 9.14
N ASN A 198 -12.97 9.12 8.24
CA ASN A 198 -12.95 8.59 6.88
C ASN A 198 -11.92 7.47 6.71
N TYR A 199 -12.34 6.42 6.01
CA TYR A 199 -11.45 5.43 5.41
C TYR A 199 -11.23 5.75 3.94
N ILE A 200 -9.97 5.78 3.51
CA ILE A 200 -9.54 6.15 2.15
C ILE A 200 -8.66 5.01 1.62
N PHE A 201 -8.84 4.59 0.36
CA PHE A 201 -7.90 3.64 -0.25
C PHE A 201 -6.51 4.28 -0.39
N ALA A 202 -5.47 3.57 0.05
CA ALA A 202 -4.12 4.12 0.18
C ALA A 202 -3.34 4.27 -1.15
N HIS A 203 -4.02 4.23 -2.30
CA HIS A 203 -3.42 4.19 -3.64
C HIS A 203 -3.71 5.43 -4.48
#